data_AF-A0A7S2N951-F1
#
_entry.id   AF-A0A7S2N951-F1
#
_cell.length_a   1.000
_cell.length_b   1.000
_cell.length_c   1.000
_cell.angle_alpha   90.00
_cell.angle_beta   90.00
_cell.angle_gamma   90.00
#
_symmetry.space_group_name_H-M   'P 1'
#
loop_
_entity.id
_entity.type
_entity.pdbx_description
1 polymer ?
#
loop_
_entity_poly.entity_id
_entity_poly.type
_entity_poly.pdbx_seq_one_letter_code
_entity_poly.pdbx_strand_id
1 'polypeptide(L)'
;SALAALRRRAPLLEIGGGNGLWAQLLRDQGVDVRCFDSGAGDASYGSHVEQGSALMGMRCACVEDGGPEQAALHRDHTLVLMWPDYQGEGSFGLQCLEKYEGDCLILA
;
A
#
# COMPACT_ATOMS: atom_id res chain seq x y z
N SER A 1 -17.70 -6.73 -4.73
CA SER A 1 -17.10 -5.83 -3.73
C SER A 1 -15.70 -5.42 -4.17
N ALA A 2 -15.12 -4.38 -3.57
CA ALA A 2 -13.72 -3.98 -3.80
C ALA A 2 -12.75 -5.14 -3.53
N LEU A 3 -12.92 -5.85 -2.40
CA LEU A 3 -12.13 -7.04 -2.05
C LEU A 3 -12.16 -8.12 -3.14
N ALA A 4 -13.33 -8.37 -3.75
CA ALA A 4 -13.44 -9.33 -4.84
C ALA A 4 -12.71 -8.89 -6.12
N ALA A 5 -12.60 -7.58 -6.37
CA ALA A 5 -11.85 -7.04 -7.49
C ALA A 5 -10.33 -7.19 -7.26
N LEU A 6 -9.85 -6.83 -6.07
CA LEU A 6 -8.45 -7.01 -5.66
C LEU A 6 -8.04 -8.48 -5.73
N ARG A 7 -8.83 -9.39 -5.15
CA ARG A 7 -8.53 -10.84 -5.15
C ARG A 7 -8.32 -11.44 -6.54
N ARG A 8 -9.04 -10.96 -7.57
CA ARG A 8 -8.89 -11.46 -8.95
C ARG A 8 -7.57 -11.07 -9.61
N ARG A 9 -6.79 -10.19 -8.98
CA ARG A 9 -5.53 -9.65 -9.49
C ARG A 9 -4.32 -10.08 -8.67
N ALA A 10 -4.52 -10.98 -7.71
CA ALA A 10 -3.44 -11.54 -6.91
C ALA A 10 -2.36 -12.22 -7.78
N PRO A 11 -1.08 -12.21 -7.36
CA PRO A 11 -0.58 -11.67 -6.09
C PRO A 11 -0.55 -10.13 -6.06
N LEU A 12 -0.75 -9.54 -4.88
CA LEU A 12 -0.90 -8.08 -4.71
C LEU A 12 0.28 -7.48 -3.95
N LEU A 13 0.68 -6.29 -4.36
CA LEU A 13 1.67 -5.46 -3.68
C LEU A 13 0.98 -4.14 -3.28
N GLU A 14 0.66 -3.99 -2.00
CA GLU A 14 0.17 -2.73 -1.43
C GLU A 14 1.36 -1.93 -0.88
N ILE A 15 1.58 -0.72 -1.39
CA ILE A 15 2.60 0.21 -0.87
C ILE A 15 1.89 1.47 -0.39
N GLY A 16 2.22 1.92 0.82
CA GLY A 16 1.45 2.96 1.52
C GLY A 16 0.19 2.38 2.17
N GLY A 17 0.24 1.13 2.64
CA GLY A 17 -0.91 0.44 3.24
C GLY A 17 -1.35 0.99 4.61
N GLY A 18 -0.66 1.99 5.15
CA GLY A 18 -0.95 2.60 6.44
C GLY A 18 -0.90 1.58 7.58
N ASN A 19 -2.09 1.29 8.14
CA ASN A 19 -2.25 0.29 9.19
C ASN A 19 -2.52 -1.13 8.68
N GLY A 20 -2.67 -1.33 7.37
CA GLY A 20 -2.86 -2.64 6.75
C GLY A 20 -4.29 -3.16 6.74
N LEU A 21 -5.30 -2.30 6.84
CA LEU A 21 -6.72 -2.70 6.81
C LEU A 21 -7.05 -3.60 5.61
N TRP A 22 -6.69 -3.19 4.39
CA TRP A 22 -6.99 -3.94 3.17
C TRP A 22 -6.17 -5.22 3.08
N ALA A 23 -4.86 -5.15 3.31
CA ALA A 23 -4.00 -6.31 3.38
C ALA A 23 -4.50 -7.37 4.36
N GLN A 24 -4.92 -6.99 5.58
CA GLN A 24 -5.43 -7.95 6.55
C GLN A 24 -6.74 -8.59 6.08
N LEU A 25 -7.70 -7.80 5.60
CA LEU A 25 -8.98 -8.34 5.08
C LEU A 25 -8.79 -9.30 3.89
N LEU A 26 -7.77 -9.08 3.07
CA LEU A 26 -7.42 -9.93 1.94
C LEU A 26 -6.67 -11.19 2.39
N ARG A 27 -5.70 -11.07 3.31
CA ARG A 27 -4.98 -12.21 3.89
C ARG A 27 -5.93 -13.14 4.66
N ASP A 28 -6.92 -12.60 5.37
CA ASP A 28 -7.98 -13.39 6.01
C ASP A 28 -8.81 -14.21 5.02
N GLN A 29 -8.80 -13.84 3.73
CA GLN A 29 -9.42 -14.57 2.62
C GLN A 29 -8.44 -15.46 1.84
N GLY A 30 -7.21 -15.63 2.34
CA GLY A 30 -6.17 -16.45 1.72
C GLY A 30 -5.54 -15.82 0.48
N VAL A 31 -5.64 -14.50 0.31
CA VAL A 31 -5.02 -13.78 -0.81
C VAL A 31 -3.55 -13.51 -0.50
N ASP A 32 -2.69 -13.73 -1.50
CA ASP A 32 -1.28 -13.34 -1.44
C ASP A 32 -1.15 -11.82 -1.60
N VAL A 33 -0.78 -11.16 -0.51
CA VAL A 33 -0.61 -9.70 -0.43
C VAL A 33 0.67 -9.39 0.33
N ARG A 34 1.62 -8.71 -0.32
CA ARG A 34 2.74 -8.01 0.32
C ARG A 34 2.27 -6.58 0.62
N CYS A 35 2.42 -6.13 1.86
CA CYS A 35 1.93 -4.82 2.30
C CYS A 35 3.06 -4.07 2.99
N PHE A 36 3.41 -2.91 2.44
CA PHE A 36 4.48 -2.07 2.93
C PHE A 36 3.96 -0.68 3.24
N ASP A 37 4.55 -0.08 4.26
CA ASP A 37 4.29 1.31 4.59
C ASP A 37 5.52 1.88 5.30
N SER A 38 5.98 3.06 4.88
CA SER A 38 7.20 3.69 5.38
C SER A 38 7.07 4.17 6.83
N GLY A 39 5.87 4.09 7.41
CA GLY A 39 5.56 4.67 8.71
C GLY A 39 5.71 6.19 8.71
N ALA A 40 5.78 6.77 9.91
CA ALA A 40 5.98 8.21 10.13
C ALA A 40 7.40 8.71 9.78
N GLY A 41 8.18 7.95 9.02
CA GLY A 41 9.64 8.08 8.94
C GLY A 41 10.18 9.00 7.84
N ASP A 42 9.39 9.33 6.82
CA ASP A 42 9.89 10.15 5.71
C ASP A 42 8.97 11.36 5.45
N ALA A 43 9.41 12.51 5.96
CA ALA A 43 8.73 13.79 5.84
C ALA A 43 8.60 14.30 4.40
N SER A 44 9.25 13.66 3.41
CA SER A 44 9.13 14.01 1.99
C SER A 44 7.83 13.52 1.34
N TYR A 45 7.08 12.63 2.00
CA TYR A 45 5.86 12.02 1.46
C TYR A 45 4.56 12.67 1.95
N GLY A 46 4.61 13.91 2.45
CA GLY A 46 3.43 14.66 2.85
C GLY A 46 2.92 14.32 4.25
N SER A 47 1.65 14.66 4.52
CA SER A 47 1.10 14.67 5.87
C SER A 47 1.09 13.29 6.54
N HIS A 48 1.74 13.20 7.70
CA HIS A 48 1.68 12.02 8.54
C HIS A 48 0.34 11.93 9.26
N VAL A 49 -0.37 10.81 9.08
CA VAL A 49 -1.49 10.45 9.97
C VAL A 49 -0.92 9.68 11.15
N GLU A 50 -1.11 10.20 12.36
CA GLU A 50 -0.64 9.55 13.58
C GLU A 50 -1.29 8.17 13.76
N GLN A 51 -0.48 7.15 14.06
CA GLN A 51 -0.99 5.81 14.38
C GLN A 51 -1.90 5.86 15.61
N GLY A 52 -3.04 5.17 15.56
CA GLY A 52 -4.03 5.19 16.63
C GLY A 52 -4.96 6.41 16.62
N SER A 53 -4.80 7.33 15.67
CA SER A 53 -5.77 8.41 15.45
C SER A 53 -7.12 7.88 14.94
N ALA A 54 -8.18 8.69 15.00
CA ALA A 54 -9.48 8.30 14.46
C ALA A 54 -9.45 7.96 12.96
N LEU A 55 -8.49 8.54 12.23
CA LEU A 55 -8.29 8.29 10.80
C LEU A 55 -7.42 7.04 10.55
N MET A 56 -6.63 6.62 11.54
CA MET A 56 -5.69 5.49 11.43
C MET A 56 -5.77 4.58 12.66
N GLY A 57 -6.28 3.35 12.49
CA GLY A 57 -6.25 2.33 13.54
C GLY A 57 -4.84 1.83 13.90
N MET A 58 -4.77 0.86 14.82
CA MET A 58 -3.52 0.17 15.17
C MET A 58 -2.91 -0.51 13.94
N ARG A 59 -1.59 -0.36 13.74
CA ARG A 59 -0.86 -1.03 12.66
C ARG A 59 -0.96 -2.54 12.81
N CYS A 60 -1.38 -3.19 11.74
CA CYS A 60 -1.46 -4.64 11.68
C CYS A 60 -0.06 -5.26 11.53
N ALA A 61 0.14 -6.43 12.13
CA ALA A 61 1.40 -7.18 12.00
C ALA A 61 1.70 -7.64 10.56
N CYS A 62 0.72 -7.56 9.66
CA CYS A 62 0.88 -7.89 8.26
C CYS A 62 1.64 -6.83 7.45
N VAL A 63 1.79 -5.62 7.99
CA VAL A 63 2.46 -4.48 7.35
C VAL A 63 3.94 -4.50 7.67
N GLU A 64 4.76 -4.55 6.62
CA GLU A 64 6.21 -4.49 6.69
C GLU A 64 6.70 -3.06 6.46
N ASP A 65 7.88 -2.74 6.98
CA ASP A 65 8.49 -1.43 6.72
C ASP A 65 9.05 -1.39 5.29
N GLY A 66 8.70 -0.34 4.57
CA GLY A 66 9.15 -0.13 3.19
C GLY A 66 8.30 0.91 2.47
N GLY A 67 8.82 1.42 1.36
CA GLY A 67 8.20 2.47 0.56
C GLY A 67 8.31 2.18 -0.94
N PRO A 68 8.42 3.22 -1.77
CA PRO A 68 8.47 3.10 -3.23
C PRO A 68 9.52 2.11 -3.76
N GLU A 69 10.63 1.92 -3.04
CA GLU A 69 11.67 0.95 -3.40
C GLU A 69 11.16 -0.50 -3.50
N GLN A 70 10.07 -0.84 -2.83
CA GLN A 70 9.47 -2.16 -2.90
C GLN A 70 8.81 -2.44 -4.26
N ALA A 71 8.41 -1.41 -5.00
CA ALA A 71 7.79 -1.55 -6.32
C ALA A 71 8.73 -2.22 -7.34
N ALA A 72 10.02 -1.90 -7.28
CA ALA A 72 11.04 -2.50 -8.16
C ALA A 72 11.34 -3.96 -7.83
N LEU A 73 11.08 -4.39 -6.59
CA LEU A 73 11.38 -5.74 -6.10
C LEU A 73 10.26 -6.76 -6.38
N HIS A 74 9.08 -6.29 -6.81
CA HIS A 74 7.86 -7.10 -6.90
C HIS A 74 7.14 -6.94 -8.25
N ARG A 75 7.87 -6.97 -9.37
CA ARG A 75 7.30 -6.81 -10.72
C ARG A 75 6.19 -7.84 -11.07
N ASP A 76 6.23 -9.02 -10.45
CA ASP A 76 5.26 -10.10 -10.72
C ASP A 76 3.95 -9.93 -9.90
N HIS A 77 3.83 -8.86 -9.11
CA HIS A 77 2.63 -8.53 -8.33
C HIS A 77 1.86 -7.37 -8.97
N THR A 78 0.54 -7.38 -8.84
CA THR A 78 -0.27 -6.19 -9.14
C THR A 78 0.00 -5.12 -8.09
N LEU A 79 0.43 -3.93 -8.50
CA LEU A 79 0.61 -2.79 -7.61
C LEU A 79 -0.78 -2.24 -7.20
N VAL A 80 -0.98 -2.06 -5.90
CA VAL A 80 -2.17 -1.50 -5.30
C VAL A 80 -1.78 -0.24 -4.55
N LEU A 81 -2.29 0.90 -5.01
CA LEU A 81 -2.16 2.19 -4.33
C LEU A 81 -3.55 2.61 -3.84
N MET A 82 -3.75 2.54 -2.53
CA MET A 82 -5.00 2.90 -1.87
C MET A 82 -4.81 4.22 -1.14
N TRP A 83 -5.41 5.28 -1.67
CA TRP A 83 -5.34 6.62 -1.12
C TRP A 83 -3.90 7.17 -0.98
N PRO A 84 -3.04 7.04 -2.02
CA PRO A 84 -1.70 7.62 -1.99
C PRO A 84 -1.80 9.15 -1.87
N ASP A 85 -0.86 9.75 -1.13
CA ASP A 85 -0.76 11.21 -1.00
C ASP A 85 -2.12 11.85 -0.63
N TYR A 86 -2.81 11.32 0.39
CA TYR A 86 -4.26 11.50 0.63
C TYR A 86 -4.77 12.95 0.73
N GLN A 87 -3.88 13.91 1.03
CA GLN A 87 -4.18 15.35 1.05
C GLN A 87 -4.02 16.02 -0.32
N GLY A 88 -3.69 15.27 -1.37
CA GLY A 88 -3.30 15.78 -2.68
C GLY A 88 -1.90 16.38 -2.70
N GLU A 89 -1.13 16.20 -1.64
CA GLU A 89 0.23 16.70 -1.47
C GLU A 89 1.19 15.53 -1.32
N GLY A 90 2.30 15.55 -2.04
CA GLY A 90 3.33 14.52 -1.99
C GLY A 90 3.68 13.96 -3.37
N SER A 91 4.52 12.94 -3.36
CA SER A 91 4.94 12.21 -4.56
C SER A 91 5.09 10.72 -4.29
N PHE A 92 4.53 10.21 -3.19
CA PHE A 92 4.71 8.82 -2.78
C PHE A 92 4.14 7.86 -3.83
N GLY A 93 2.90 8.13 -4.28
CA GLY A 93 2.27 7.34 -5.34
C GLY A 93 3.06 7.43 -6.64
N LEU A 94 3.51 8.63 -7.02
CA LEU A 94 4.31 8.85 -8.23
C LEU A 94 5.63 8.07 -8.18
N GLN A 95 6.36 8.13 -7.06
CA GLN A 95 7.61 7.40 -6.88
C GLN A 95 7.42 5.89 -6.91
N CYS A 96 6.28 5.37 -6.43
CA CYS A 96 5.94 3.96 -6.59
C CYS A 96 5.80 3.61 -8.08
N LEU A 97 5.11 4.45 -8.86
CA LEU A 97 4.89 4.23 -10.30
C LEU A 97 6.19 4.33 -11.11
N GLU A 98 7.07 5.29 -10.80
CA GLU A 98 8.37 5.44 -11.47
C GLU A 98 9.28 4.22 -11.31
N LYS A 99 9.08 3.45 -10.23
CA LYS A 99 9.87 2.26 -9.90
C LYS A 99 9.16 0.95 -10.26
N TYR A 100 7.87 1.00 -10.58
CA TYR A 100 7.08 -0.20 -10.82
C TYR A 100 7.30 -0.71 -12.23
N GLU A 101 7.78 -1.95 -12.34
CA GLU A 101 8.07 -2.63 -13.61
C GLU A 101 7.03 -3.71 -13.97
N GLY A 102 5.91 -3.80 -13.23
CA GLY A 102 4.85 -4.75 -13.50
C GLY A 102 3.75 -4.20 -14.42
N ASP A 103 2.80 -5.07 -14.76
CA ASP A 103 1.82 -4.81 -15.83
C ASP A 103 0.45 -4.33 -15.35
N CYS A 104 0.21 -4.33 -14.03
CA CYS A 104 -1.10 -4.02 -13.48
C CYS A 104 -1.03 -3.09 -12.27
N LEU A 105 -1.69 -1.94 -12.40
CA LEU A 105 -1.96 -1.01 -11.31
C LEU A 105 -3.45 -1.04 -10.96
N ILE A 106 -3.74 -1.09 -9.66
CA ILE A 106 -5.03 -0.74 -9.09
C ILE A 106 -4.83 0.52 -8.25
N LEU A 107 -5.54 1.58 -8.62
CA LEU A 107 -5.51 2.88 -7.94
C LEU A 107 -6.92 3.21 -7.45
N ALA A 108 -7.05 3.65 -6.20
CA ALA A 108 -8.32 4.11 -5.62
C ALA A 108 -8.12 5.24 -4.62
#